data_AF-A0A2T4YPQ2-F1
#
_entry.id   AF-A0A2T4YPQ2-F1
#
_cell.length_a   1.000
_cell.length_b   1.000
_cell.length_c   1.000
_cell.angle_alpha   90.00
_cell.angle_beta   90.00
_cell.angle_gamma   90.00
#
_symmetry.space_group_name_H-M   'P 1'
#
loop_
_entity.id
_entity.type
_entity.pdbx_description
1 polymer ?
#
loop_
_entity_poly.entity_id
_entity_poly.type
_entity_poly.pdbx_seq_one_letter_code
_entity_poly.pdbx_strand_id
1 'polypeptide(L)'
;MRIAITVSLALIISANLSACSDPKAASKDNFQDAIEPVVKNAFCRPLPIAQYRLTEKASEDVPAFPIVIGAVAEQWAGSTENQVRSMLEAAAKEGFLERTEKTTPAAYGSSDALKPTHVVSYEPSNKGKGMFRGIAGKRAGSPERPNVCAGDGKIDEIVRWTEPADAFGQTMTQVTYTYSGTNFVEGAPKEMIAAASKPKEATITLVKMSDGWQAMK
;
A
#
# COMPACT_ATOMS: atom_id res chain seq x y z
N MET A 1 7.00 6.31 77.68
CA MET A 1 7.15 7.06 76.42
C MET A 1 7.80 6.15 75.38
N ARG A 2 7.04 5.78 74.34
CA ARG A 2 7.42 5.34 72.97
C ARG A 2 6.30 4.46 72.42
N ILE A 3 5.37 5.09 71.69
CA ILE A 3 4.34 4.42 70.89
C ILE A 3 4.97 4.18 69.53
N ALA A 4 5.17 2.92 69.15
CA ALA A 4 5.61 2.55 67.81
C ALA A 4 4.39 2.51 66.88
N ILE A 5 4.32 3.48 65.95
CA ILE A 5 3.31 3.52 64.89
C ILE A 5 3.89 2.76 63.69
N THR A 6 3.46 1.52 63.51
CA THR A 6 3.71 0.76 62.27
C THR A 6 2.75 1.24 61.19
N VAL A 7 3.23 2.12 60.32
CA VAL A 7 2.55 2.53 59.08
C VAL A 7 2.62 1.35 58.10
N SER A 8 1.48 0.69 57.89
CA SER A 8 1.35 -0.33 56.83
C SER A 8 1.19 0.36 55.48
N LEU A 9 2.23 0.27 54.66
CA LEU A 9 2.26 0.76 53.28
C LEU A 9 1.43 -0.19 52.40
N ALA A 10 0.20 0.19 52.09
CA ALA A 10 -0.63 -0.53 51.11
C ALA A 10 -0.09 -0.26 49.70
N LEU A 11 0.61 -1.25 49.11
CA LEU A 11 0.93 -1.26 47.69
C LEU A 11 -0.39 -1.42 46.90
N ILE A 12 -0.88 -0.33 46.33
CA ILE A 12 -1.91 -0.36 45.29
C ILE A 12 -1.24 -0.88 44.02
N ILE A 13 -1.44 -2.17 43.73
CA ILE A 13 -1.05 -2.76 42.44
C ILE A 13 -2.01 -2.17 41.40
N SER A 14 -1.55 -1.16 40.68
CA SER A 14 -2.21 -0.67 39.46
C SER A 14 -2.21 -1.81 38.45
N ALA A 15 -3.32 -2.55 38.38
CA ALA A 15 -3.58 -3.46 37.28
C ALA A 15 -3.65 -2.61 36.00
N ASN A 16 -2.56 -2.63 35.22
CA ASN A 16 -2.62 -2.23 33.83
C ASN A 16 -3.58 -3.20 33.15
N LEU A 17 -4.84 -2.80 33.00
CA LEU A 17 -5.77 -3.40 32.05
C LEU A 17 -5.15 -3.18 30.66
N SER A 18 -4.26 -4.06 30.24
CA SER A 18 -4.19 -4.41 28.83
C SER A 18 -5.57 -4.97 28.52
N ALA A 19 -6.47 -4.11 28.07
CA ALA A 19 -7.69 -4.54 27.44
C ALA A 19 -7.23 -5.51 26.35
N CYS A 20 -7.49 -6.80 26.55
CA CYS A 20 -7.34 -7.79 25.50
C CYS A 20 -8.32 -7.35 24.43
N SER A 21 -7.86 -6.59 23.43
CA SER A 21 -8.72 -6.16 22.34
C SER A 21 -9.21 -7.41 21.65
N ASP A 22 -10.53 -7.60 21.61
CA ASP A 22 -11.11 -8.65 20.78
C ASP A 22 -11.10 -8.15 19.33
N PRO A 23 -10.21 -8.65 18.45
CA PRO A 23 -10.11 -8.17 17.07
C PRO A 23 -11.39 -8.46 16.25
N LYS A 24 -12.27 -9.31 16.77
CA LYS A 24 -13.55 -9.70 16.16
C LYS A 24 -14.73 -8.85 16.62
N ALA A 25 -14.56 -8.00 17.62
CA ALA A 25 -15.59 -7.07 18.06
C ALA A 25 -15.87 -6.02 16.98
N ALA A 26 -17.13 -5.61 16.83
CA ALA A 26 -17.49 -4.48 15.99
C ALA A 26 -17.17 -3.19 16.74
N SER A 27 -16.04 -2.57 16.44
CA SER A 27 -15.53 -1.38 17.12
C SER A 27 -14.84 -0.44 16.13
N LYS A 28 -14.75 0.84 16.48
CA LYS A 28 -14.04 1.84 15.67
C LYS A 28 -12.59 1.42 15.40
N ASP A 29 -11.89 0.98 16.44
CA ASP A 29 -10.47 0.61 16.36
C ASP A 29 -10.25 -0.57 15.40
N ASN A 30 -11.03 -1.65 15.54
CA ASN A 30 -10.89 -2.82 14.67
C ASN A 30 -11.25 -2.49 13.21
N PHE A 31 -12.23 -1.62 12.99
CA PHE A 31 -12.59 -1.17 11.63
C PHE A 31 -11.54 -0.24 11.04
N GLN A 32 -10.93 0.63 11.85
CA GLN A 32 -9.83 1.47 11.41
C GLN A 32 -8.65 0.60 10.95
N ASP A 33 -8.25 -0.38 11.74
CA ASP A 33 -7.16 -1.31 11.41
C ASP A 33 -7.45 -2.09 10.11
N ALA A 34 -8.71 -2.53 9.92
CA ALA A 34 -9.13 -3.25 8.72
C ALA A 34 -9.14 -2.37 7.45
N ILE A 35 -9.42 -1.06 7.59
CA ILE A 35 -9.57 -0.12 6.48
C ILE A 35 -8.25 0.59 6.15
N GLU A 36 -7.35 0.75 7.12
CA GLU A 36 -6.10 1.50 6.97
C GLU A 36 -5.27 1.04 5.76
N PRO A 37 -5.06 -0.27 5.50
CA PRO A 37 -4.30 -0.72 4.32
C PRO A 37 -4.93 -0.30 2.98
N VAL A 38 -6.26 -0.11 2.95
CA VAL A 38 -6.99 0.38 1.77
C VAL A 38 -6.77 1.87 1.60
N VAL A 39 -6.93 2.63 2.69
CA VAL A 39 -6.83 4.10 2.68
C VAL A 39 -5.39 4.57 2.48
N LYS A 40 -4.42 3.92 3.10
CA LYS A 40 -2.98 4.26 3.01
C LYS A 40 -2.52 4.46 1.57
N ASN A 41 -3.05 3.67 0.66
CA ASN A 41 -2.68 3.64 -0.76
C ASN A 41 -3.67 4.37 -1.69
N ALA A 42 -4.68 5.07 -1.16
CA ALA A 42 -5.73 5.72 -1.96
C ALA A 42 -5.21 6.76 -2.98
N PHE A 43 -4.04 7.35 -2.69
CA PHE A 43 -3.35 8.34 -3.51
C PHE A 43 -2.23 7.75 -4.39
N CYS A 44 -2.23 6.43 -4.56
CA CYS A 44 -1.34 5.72 -5.46
C CYS A 44 -2.07 5.27 -6.72
N ARG A 45 -1.34 5.20 -7.83
CA ARG A 45 -1.81 4.69 -9.11
C ARG A 45 -0.83 3.65 -9.63
N PRO A 46 -1.33 2.50 -10.14
CA PRO A 46 -0.45 1.49 -10.72
C PRO A 46 0.25 2.08 -11.94
N LEU A 47 1.48 1.62 -12.17
CA LEU A 47 2.21 1.86 -13.41
C LEU A 47 1.95 0.67 -14.33
N PRO A 48 1.05 0.79 -15.32
CA PRO A 48 0.72 -0.29 -16.23
C PRO A 48 1.85 -0.47 -17.25
N ILE A 49 2.94 -1.09 -16.80
CA ILE A 49 4.09 -1.43 -17.62
C ILE A 49 4.46 -2.89 -17.39
N ALA A 50 4.67 -3.60 -18.49
CA ALA A 50 5.05 -4.99 -18.42
C ALA A 50 6.56 -5.10 -18.19
N GLN A 51 6.90 -5.82 -17.12
CA GLN A 51 8.28 -5.99 -16.70
C GLN A 51 8.89 -7.25 -17.29
N TYR A 52 10.15 -7.13 -17.68
CA TYR A 52 10.99 -8.28 -17.99
C TYR A 52 11.41 -8.99 -16.70
N ARG A 53 11.32 -10.32 -16.70
CA ARG A 53 11.92 -11.15 -15.66
C ARG A 53 13.39 -11.39 -15.96
N LEU A 54 14.20 -11.36 -14.91
CA LEU A 54 15.65 -11.60 -14.96
C LEU A 54 16.05 -12.99 -14.41
N THR A 55 15.06 -13.79 -14.02
CA THR A 55 15.26 -15.13 -13.46
C THR A 55 14.26 -16.09 -14.07
N GLU A 56 14.48 -17.40 -13.85
CA GLU A 56 13.54 -18.45 -14.25
C GLU A 56 12.29 -18.54 -13.36
N LYS A 57 12.16 -17.64 -12.37
CA LYS A 57 10.96 -17.56 -11.55
C LYS A 57 9.74 -17.13 -12.38
N ALA A 58 8.56 -17.52 -11.90
CA ALA A 58 7.30 -17.13 -12.51
C ALA A 58 7.14 -15.60 -12.57
N SER A 59 6.34 -15.10 -13.51
CA SER A 59 6.03 -13.66 -13.65
C SER A 59 5.38 -13.05 -12.40
N GLU A 60 4.84 -13.90 -11.54
CA GLU A 60 4.26 -13.53 -10.24
C GLU A 60 5.33 -13.19 -9.20
N ASP A 61 6.57 -13.63 -9.39
CA ASP A 61 7.68 -13.34 -8.47
C ASP A 61 8.53 -12.14 -8.92
N VAL A 62 8.11 -11.42 -9.97
CA VAL A 62 8.79 -10.21 -10.43
C VAL A 62 8.53 -9.09 -9.41
N PRO A 63 9.57 -8.54 -8.77
CA PRO A 63 9.40 -7.51 -7.76
C PRO A 63 8.82 -6.23 -8.39
N ALA A 64 8.23 -5.36 -7.54
CA ALA A 64 7.73 -4.08 -8.01
C ALA A 64 8.86 -3.17 -8.53
N PHE A 65 10.02 -3.20 -7.87
CA PHE A 65 11.23 -2.48 -8.24
C PHE A 65 12.48 -3.38 -8.12
N PRO A 66 13.51 -3.19 -8.95
CA PRO A 66 13.56 -2.21 -10.04
C PRO A 66 12.58 -2.55 -11.15
N ILE A 67 11.97 -1.54 -11.78
CA ILE A 67 11.16 -1.74 -12.99
C ILE A 67 12.11 -2.05 -14.13
N VAL A 68 12.09 -3.28 -14.64
CA VAL A 68 12.96 -3.72 -15.75
C VAL A 68 12.16 -3.83 -17.04
N ILE A 69 12.58 -3.12 -18.09
CA ILE A 69 11.92 -3.11 -19.39
C ILE A 69 12.93 -3.23 -20.54
N GLY A 70 12.47 -3.57 -21.74
CA GLY A 70 13.29 -3.47 -22.95
C GLY A 70 13.72 -2.02 -23.20
N ALA A 71 14.97 -1.82 -23.63
CA ALA A 71 15.53 -0.48 -23.89
C ALA A 71 14.79 0.26 -25.01
N VAL A 72 14.29 -0.49 -25.99
CA VAL A 72 13.40 0.00 -27.04
C VAL A 72 11.97 -0.44 -26.71
N ALA A 73 10.99 0.44 -26.95
CA ALA A 73 9.60 0.06 -26.82
C ALA A 73 9.26 -1.06 -27.82
N GLU A 74 8.51 -2.06 -27.37
CA GLU A 74 8.03 -3.13 -28.24
C GLU A 74 7.07 -2.55 -29.29
N GLN A 75 7.08 -3.12 -30.49
CA GLN A 75 6.23 -2.66 -31.59
C GLN A 75 4.71 -2.73 -31.27
N TRP A 76 4.32 -3.60 -30.34
CA TRP A 76 2.94 -3.79 -29.90
C TRP A 76 2.62 -3.02 -28.60
N ALA A 77 3.58 -2.29 -28.03
CA ALA A 77 3.37 -1.47 -26.84
C ALA A 77 2.32 -0.39 -27.11
N GLY A 78 1.27 -0.36 -26.29
CA GLY A 78 0.20 0.61 -26.39
C GLY A 78 0.64 2.03 -25.99
N SER A 79 -0.19 3.02 -26.31
CA SER A 79 0.06 4.43 -25.94
C SER A 79 0.26 4.64 -24.44
N THR A 80 -0.49 3.90 -23.61
CA THR A 80 -0.36 3.94 -22.15
C THR A 80 1.02 3.49 -21.68
N GLU A 81 1.54 2.38 -22.22
CA GLU A 81 2.87 1.89 -21.84
C GLU A 81 3.96 2.89 -22.26
N ASN A 82 3.86 3.45 -23.47
CA ASN A 82 4.78 4.48 -23.95
C ASN A 82 4.75 5.76 -23.10
N GLN A 83 3.58 6.14 -22.59
CA GLN A 83 3.45 7.24 -21.64
C GLN A 83 4.15 6.93 -20.31
N VAL A 84 3.99 5.71 -19.79
CA VAL A 84 4.69 5.26 -18.57
C VAL A 84 6.20 5.26 -18.78
N ARG A 85 6.71 4.73 -19.90
CA ARG A 85 8.15 4.79 -20.24
C ARG A 85 8.67 6.22 -20.23
N SER A 86 7.94 7.15 -20.86
CA SER A 86 8.32 8.57 -20.90
C SER A 86 8.36 9.20 -19.50
N MET A 87 7.41 8.83 -18.63
CA MET A 87 7.37 9.27 -17.24
C MET A 87 8.57 8.71 -16.44
N LEU A 88 8.94 7.44 -16.62
CA LEU A 88 10.10 6.83 -15.96
C LEU A 88 11.41 7.52 -16.38
N GLU A 89 11.59 7.81 -17.66
CA GLU A 89 12.75 8.55 -18.17
C GLU A 89 12.82 9.97 -17.59
N ALA A 90 11.69 10.70 -17.56
CA ALA A 90 11.64 12.03 -16.95
C ALA A 90 11.96 11.97 -15.45
N ALA A 91 11.37 11.01 -14.73
CA ALA A 91 11.63 10.84 -13.29
C ALA A 91 13.10 10.47 -13.00
N ALA A 92 13.73 9.67 -13.86
CA ALA A 92 15.15 9.37 -13.75
C ALA A 92 16.02 10.62 -13.99
N LYS A 93 15.71 11.41 -15.02
CA LYS A 93 16.39 12.68 -15.30
C LYS A 93 16.32 13.67 -14.14
N GLU A 94 15.19 13.70 -13.44
CA GLU A 94 14.96 14.54 -12.25
C GLU A 94 15.50 13.94 -10.94
N GLY A 95 16.17 12.78 -11.01
CA GLY A 95 16.82 12.11 -9.89
C GLY A 95 15.87 11.38 -8.94
N PHE A 96 14.61 11.17 -9.30
CA PHE A 96 13.66 10.35 -8.52
C PHE A 96 13.87 8.85 -8.77
N LEU A 97 14.39 8.47 -9.92
CA LEU A 97 14.73 7.08 -10.25
C LEU A 97 16.21 6.98 -10.61
N GLU A 98 16.85 5.90 -10.18
CA GLU A 98 18.16 5.49 -10.67
C GLU A 98 17.96 4.65 -11.93
N ARG A 99 18.50 5.11 -13.07
CA ARG A 99 18.42 4.44 -14.36
C ARG A 99 19.72 3.66 -14.63
N THR A 100 19.59 2.37 -14.91
CA THR A 100 20.71 1.53 -15.35
C THR A 100 20.35 0.84 -16.67
N GLU A 101 21.31 0.74 -17.59
CA GLU A 101 21.13 0.11 -18.89
C GLU A 101 22.21 -0.95 -19.10
N LYS A 102 21.78 -2.15 -19.51
CA LYS A 102 22.69 -3.29 -19.71
C LYS A 102 22.07 -4.33 -20.62
N THR A 103 22.91 -5.19 -21.18
CA THR A 103 22.46 -6.43 -21.82
C THR A 103 22.55 -7.58 -20.82
N THR A 104 21.46 -8.32 -20.62
CA THR A 104 21.37 -9.40 -19.63
C THR A 104 20.36 -10.46 -20.07
N PRO A 105 20.45 -11.71 -19.59
CA PRO A 105 19.38 -12.70 -19.80
C PRO A 105 18.07 -12.20 -19.21
N ALA A 106 17.08 -12.00 -20.06
CA ALA A 106 15.76 -11.53 -19.67
C ALA A 106 14.66 -12.16 -20.54
N ALA A 107 13.44 -12.13 -20.05
CA ALA A 107 12.27 -12.57 -20.80
C ALA A 107 11.04 -11.75 -20.44
N TYR A 108 10.12 -11.61 -21.39
CA TYR A 108 8.91 -10.83 -21.22
C TYR A 108 7.76 -11.68 -20.67
N GLY A 109 7.50 -12.86 -21.25
CA GLY A 109 6.46 -13.78 -20.83
C GLY A 109 6.90 -14.78 -19.75
N SER A 110 5.93 -15.32 -19.01
CA SER A 110 6.14 -16.34 -17.98
C SER A 110 6.70 -17.65 -18.55
N SER A 111 6.37 -18.00 -19.78
CA SER A 111 6.79 -19.24 -20.44
C SER A 111 7.95 -19.09 -21.43
N ASP A 112 8.44 -17.88 -21.65
CA ASP A 112 9.54 -17.63 -22.58
C ASP A 112 10.87 -18.25 -22.06
N ALA A 113 11.89 -18.34 -22.89
CA ALA A 113 13.24 -18.62 -22.39
C ALA A 113 13.95 -17.29 -22.09
N LEU A 114 14.80 -17.24 -21.04
CA LEU A 114 15.70 -16.10 -20.84
C LEU A 114 16.65 -16.00 -22.03
N LYS A 115 16.71 -14.82 -22.65
CA LYS A 115 17.59 -14.53 -23.79
C LYS A 115 18.39 -13.26 -23.52
N PRO A 116 19.59 -13.09 -24.10
CA PRO A 116 20.32 -11.84 -24.04
C PRO A 116 19.45 -10.70 -24.59
N THR A 117 19.05 -9.79 -23.73
CA THR A 117 18.17 -8.66 -24.06
C THR A 117 18.78 -7.38 -23.52
N HIS A 118 18.73 -6.32 -24.33
CA HIS A 118 19.11 -4.98 -23.90
C HIS A 118 17.97 -4.36 -23.09
N VAL A 119 18.20 -4.17 -21.79
CA VAL A 119 17.19 -3.73 -20.83
C VAL A 119 17.59 -2.42 -20.16
N VAL A 120 16.58 -1.67 -19.75
CA VAL A 120 16.70 -0.52 -18.87
C VAL A 120 15.97 -0.84 -17.58
N SER A 121 16.60 -0.56 -16.45
CA SER A 121 16.02 -0.72 -15.12
C SER A 121 15.89 0.61 -14.40
N TYR A 122 14.77 0.82 -13.71
CA TYR A 122 14.51 2.00 -12.89
C TYR A 122 14.26 1.61 -11.44
N GLU A 123 15.13 2.06 -10.54
CA GLU A 123 15.01 1.85 -9.08
C GLU A 123 14.64 3.17 -8.40
N PRO A 124 13.75 3.20 -7.39
CA PRO A 124 13.50 4.41 -6.62
C PRO A 124 14.76 4.90 -5.92
N SER A 125 15.17 6.13 -6.20
CA SER A 125 16.26 6.76 -5.45
C SER A 125 15.78 7.14 -4.04
N ASN A 126 16.69 7.62 -3.20
CA ASN A 126 16.30 8.19 -1.90
C ASN A 126 15.28 9.34 -2.01
N LYS A 127 15.32 10.10 -3.09
CA LYS A 127 14.36 11.19 -3.40
C LYS A 127 13.02 10.62 -3.88
N GLY A 128 13.04 9.51 -4.63
CA GLY A 128 11.84 8.93 -5.24
C GLY A 128 11.11 7.87 -4.41
N LYS A 129 11.72 7.29 -3.36
CA LYS A 129 11.13 6.17 -2.60
C LYS A 129 9.74 6.46 -1.96
N GLY A 130 9.42 7.73 -1.69
CA GLY A 130 8.09 8.12 -1.23
C GLY A 130 7.05 8.14 -2.36
N MET A 131 7.50 8.40 -3.59
CA MET A 131 6.67 8.51 -4.80
C MET A 131 6.52 7.16 -5.50
N PHE A 132 7.57 6.36 -5.60
CA PHE A 132 7.57 5.08 -6.30
C PHE A 132 7.58 3.94 -5.29
N ARG A 133 6.45 3.23 -5.17
CA ARG A 133 6.25 2.20 -4.14
C ARG A 133 5.69 0.91 -4.72
N GLY A 134 6.17 -0.21 -4.21
CA GLY A 134 5.53 -1.51 -4.40
C GLY A 134 4.26 -1.55 -3.57
N ILE A 135 3.13 -1.92 -4.20
CA ILE A 135 1.86 -2.09 -3.49
C ILE A 135 1.27 -3.42 -3.87
N ALA A 136 0.98 -4.24 -2.86
CA ALA A 136 0.36 -5.54 -3.03
C ALA A 136 -0.96 -5.42 -3.78
N GLY A 137 -1.20 -6.37 -4.69
CA GLY A 137 -2.50 -6.48 -5.36
C GLY A 137 -3.65 -6.71 -4.38
N LYS A 138 -4.87 -6.59 -4.89
CA LYS A 138 -6.09 -6.69 -4.07
C LYS A 138 -6.29 -8.06 -3.41
N ARG A 139 -5.79 -9.14 -4.02
CA ARG A 139 -5.95 -10.51 -3.50
C ARG A 139 -4.81 -10.87 -2.56
N ALA A 140 -5.11 -11.54 -1.46
CA ALA A 140 -4.07 -12.10 -0.58
C ALA A 140 -3.07 -12.92 -1.40
N GLY A 141 -1.77 -12.70 -1.16
CA GLY A 141 -0.68 -13.34 -1.92
C GLY A 141 -0.41 -12.74 -3.31
N SER A 142 -1.12 -11.69 -3.73
CA SER A 142 -0.77 -10.98 -4.97
C SER A 142 0.59 -10.31 -4.81
N PRO A 143 1.49 -10.40 -5.80
CA PRO A 143 2.74 -9.69 -5.74
C PRO A 143 2.53 -8.18 -5.72
N GLU A 144 3.50 -7.47 -5.17
CA GLU A 144 3.55 -6.03 -5.26
C GLU A 144 3.74 -5.61 -6.72
N ARG A 145 2.99 -4.58 -7.12
CA ARG A 145 3.13 -3.95 -8.43
C ARG A 145 3.71 -2.55 -8.28
N PRO A 146 4.47 -2.06 -9.26
CA PRO A 146 4.97 -0.70 -9.24
C PRO A 146 3.82 0.30 -9.27
N ASN A 147 3.85 1.25 -8.35
CA ASN A 147 2.90 2.35 -8.28
C ASN A 147 3.64 3.68 -8.19
N VAL A 148 2.98 4.73 -8.67
CA VAL A 148 3.33 6.12 -8.40
C VAL A 148 2.32 6.70 -7.41
N CYS A 149 2.82 7.40 -6.40
CA CYS A 149 2.07 7.90 -5.26
C CYS A 149 2.31 9.39 -5.08
N ALA A 150 1.23 10.14 -4.89
CA ALA A 150 1.30 11.57 -4.57
C ALA A 150 1.40 11.83 -3.05
N GLY A 151 1.09 10.83 -2.23
CA GLY A 151 1.10 10.89 -0.77
C GLY A 151 0.49 9.63 -0.16
N ASP A 152 0.21 9.70 1.13
CA ASP A 152 -0.50 8.67 1.89
C ASP A 152 -1.96 9.06 2.10
N GLY A 153 -2.84 8.07 2.23
CA GLY A 153 -4.13 8.30 2.86
C GLY A 153 -4.06 8.06 4.36
N LYS A 154 -4.90 8.78 5.10
CA LYS A 154 -5.18 8.53 6.51
C LYS A 154 -6.68 8.49 6.73
N ILE A 155 -7.13 7.62 7.62
CA ILE A 155 -8.50 7.64 8.12
C ILE A 155 -8.59 8.83 9.08
N ASP A 156 -9.61 9.67 8.89
CA ASP A 156 -9.89 10.78 9.81
C ASP A 156 -10.90 10.34 10.88
N GLU A 157 -11.95 9.60 10.48
CA GLU A 157 -12.97 9.12 11.42
C GLU A 157 -13.72 7.88 10.88
N ILE A 158 -14.01 6.92 11.77
CA ILE A 158 -15.08 5.94 11.56
C ILE A 158 -16.42 6.55 11.98
N VAL A 159 -17.28 6.85 11.01
CA VAL A 159 -18.51 7.65 11.18
C VAL A 159 -19.66 6.78 11.68
N ARG A 160 -19.97 5.70 10.97
CA ARG A 160 -21.10 4.81 11.25
C ARG A 160 -20.88 3.43 10.64
N TRP A 161 -21.55 2.42 11.18
CA TRP A 161 -21.57 1.08 10.59
C TRP A 161 -22.93 0.39 10.80
N THR A 162 -23.23 -0.60 9.96
CA THR A 162 -24.39 -1.46 10.14
C THR A 162 -24.11 -2.51 11.19
N GLU A 163 -25.15 -2.97 11.90
CA GLU A 163 -25.01 -4.13 12.79
C GLU A 163 -24.45 -5.34 12.01
N PRO A 164 -23.44 -6.06 12.55
CA PRO A 164 -22.91 -7.26 11.92
C PRO A 164 -24.02 -8.28 11.64
N ALA A 165 -24.13 -8.73 10.40
CA ALA A 165 -25.15 -9.68 9.99
C ALA A 165 -24.57 -10.71 9.01
N ASP A 166 -25.16 -11.90 8.98
CA ASP A 166 -24.78 -12.93 8.01
C ASP A 166 -25.29 -12.57 6.61
N ALA A 167 -24.37 -12.55 5.65
CA ALA A 167 -24.64 -12.42 4.22
C ALA A 167 -23.70 -13.36 3.45
N PHE A 168 -24.27 -14.17 2.55
CA PHE A 168 -23.52 -15.19 1.79
C PHE A 168 -22.70 -16.17 2.65
N GLY A 169 -23.20 -16.49 3.85
CA GLY A 169 -22.52 -17.41 4.78
C GLY A 169 -21.32 -16.79 5.50
N GLN A 170 -21.15 -15.46 5.44
CA GLN A 170 -20.13 -14.72 6.15
C GLN A 170 -20.78 -13.61 6.98
N THR A 171 -20.25 -13.34 8.18
CA THR A 171 -20.68 -12.18 8.95
C THR A 171 -20.04 -10.92 8.36
N MET A 172 -20.85 -9.95 7.96
CA MET A 172 -20.43 -8.72 7.28
C MET A 172 -20.96 -7.47 7.99
N THR A 173 -20.28 -6.35 7.79
CA THR A 173 -20.75 -5.01 8.20
C THR A 173 -20.36 -3.99 7.14
N GLN A 174 -21.22 -3.01 6.90
CA GLN A 174 -20.89 -1.86 6.06
C GLN A 174 -20.44 -0.71 6.94
N VAL A 175 -19.23 -0.21 6.72
CA VAL A 175 -18.62 0.87 7.49
C VAL A 175 -18.48 2.11 6.62
N THR A 176 -19.00 3.23 7.09
CA THR A 176 -18.76 4.55 6.53
C THR A 176 -17.70 5.28 7.36
N TYR A 177 -16.73 5.85 6.67
CA TYR A 177 -15.58 6.52 7.25
C TYR A 177 -15.22 7.78 6.45
N THR A 178 -14.48 8.69 7.07
CA THR A 178 -13.84 9.80 6.37
C THR A 178 -12.34 9.56 6.26
N TYR A 179 -11.75 10.02 5.17
CA TYR A 179 -10.31 9.95 4.94
C TYR A 179 -9.81 11.16 4.16
N SER A 180 -8.52 11.46 4.34
CA SER A 180 -7.84 12.54 3.63
C SER A 180 -6.40 12.15 3.31
N GLY A 181 -5.77 12.95 2.46
CA GLY A 181 -4.37 12.82 2.08
C GLY A 181 -3.43 13.44 3.12
N THR A 182 -2.28 12.82 3.31
CA THR A 182 -1.18 13.29 4.15
C THR A 182 0.15 12.87 3.54
N ASN A 183 1.27 13.29 4.14
CA ASN A 183 2.63 12.92 3.70
C ASN A 183 2.84 13.06 2.18
N PHE A 184 2.43 14.20 1.61
CA PHE A 184 2.56 14.43 0.19
C PHE A 184 4.02 14.48 -0.25
N VAL A 185 4.30 13.92 -1.42
CA VAL A 185 5.65 13.95 -1.99
C VAL A 185 6.08 15.38 -2.33
N GLU A 186 7.38 15.64 -2.21
CA GLU A 186 7.94 16.94 -2.57
C GLU A 186 7.64 17.28 -4.04
N GLY A 187 7.19 18.50 -4.30
CA GLY A 187 6.80 18.95 -5.65
C GLY A 187 5.39 18.56 -6.09
N ALA A 188 4.60 17.88 -5.24
CA ALA A 188 3.18 17.64 -5.55
C ALA A 188 2.43 18.99 -5.75
N PRO A 189 1.54 19.09 -6.76
CA PRO A 189 0.86 20.36 -7.05
C PRO A 189 0.02 20.85 -5.87
N LYS A 190 0.09 22.15 -5.56
CA LYS A 190 -0.55 22.72 -4.35
C LYS A 190 -2.06 22.54 -4.36
N GLU A 191 -2.69 22.65 -5.53
CA GLU A 191 -4.10 22.42 -5.74
C GLU A 191 -4.49 20.95 -5.50
N MET A 192 -3.62 20.01 -5.88
CA MET A 192 -3.80 18.59 -5.57
C MET A 192 -3.72 18.36 -4.07
N ILE A 193 -2.71 18.91 -3.40
CA ILE A 193 -2.55 18.83 -1.94
C ILE A 193 -3.80 19.38 -1.24
N ALA A 194 -4.26 20.58 -1.62
CA ALA A 194 -5.42 21.21 -1.02
C ALA A 194 -6.71 20.41 -1.24
N ALA A 195 -6.89 19.80 -2.42
CA ALA A 195 -8.04 18.96 -2.71
C ALA A 195 -7.99 17.59 -2.00
N ALA A 196 -6.80 17.01 -1.86
CA ALA A 196 -6.57 15.73 -1.22
C ALA A 196 -6.63 15.81 0.31
N SER A 197 -6.22 16.94 0.90
CA SER A 197 -6.20 17.15 2.36
C SER A 197 -7.59 17.36 2.97
N LYS A 198 -8.61 17.60 2.15
CA LYS A 198 -10.00 17.73 2.63
C LYS A 198 -10.56 16.33 2.91
N PRO A 199 -11.17 16.09 4.10
CA PRO A 199 -11.83 14.84 4.39
C PRO A 199 -12.91 14.50 3.37
N LYS A 200 -12.93 13.25 2.93
CA LYS A 200 -13.93 12.68 2.02
C LYS A 200 -14.60 11.50 2.69
N GLU A 201 -15.92 11.41 2.60
CA GLU A 201 -16.67 10.25 3.07
C GLU A 201 -16.57 9.11 2.04
N ALA A 202 -16.37 7.89 2.54
CA ALA A 202 -16.42 6.65 1.77
C ALA A 202 -17.06 5.54 2.59
N THR A 203 -17.54 4.51 1.88
CA THR A 203 -18.18 3.35 2.48
C THR A 203 -17.55 2.08 1.95
N ILE A 204 -17.26 1.13 2.84
CA ILE A 204 -16.66 -0.16 2.51
C ILE A 204 -17.37 -1.28 3.27
N THR A 205 -17.35 -2.48 2.69
CA THR A 205 -17.86 -3.68 3.37
C THR A 205 -16.69 -4.43 4.00
N LEU A 206 -16.83 -4.77 5.28
CA LEU A 206 -15.89 -5.61 6.01
C LEU A 206 -16.50 -6.99 6.25
N VAL A 207 -15.66 -8.01 6.17
CA VAL A 207 -16.00 -9.40 6.47
C VAL A 207 -15.28 -9.81 7.74
N LYS A 208 -15.99 -10.50 8.63
CA LYS A 208 -15.43 -11.05 9.87
C LYS A 208 -14.65 -12.33 9.56
N MET A 209 -13.35 -12.30 9.79
CA MET A 209 -12.42 -13.41 9.57
C MET A 209 -11.99 -14.01 10.93
N SER A 210 -11.19 -15.08 10.87
CA SER A 210 -10.69 -15.75 12.09
C SER A 210 -9.74 -14.90 12.92
N ASP A 211 -9.08 -13.92 12.30
CA ASP A 211 -8.05 -13.03 12.85
C ASP A 211 -8.55 -11.58 13.06
N GLY A 212 -9.76 -11.25 12.63
CA GLY A 212 -10.35 -9.92 12.79
C GLY A 212 -11.23 -9.52 11.62
N TRP A 213 -11.45 -8.22 11.43
CA TRP A 213 -12.17 -7.69 10.28
C TRP A 213 -11.23 -7.49 9.08
N GLN A 214 -11.73 -7.76 7.88
CA GLN A 214 -10.98 -7.50 6.65
C GLN A 214 -11.86 -6.82 5.61
N ALA A 215 -11.29 -5.84 4.90
CA ALA A 215 -11.95 -5.17 3.80
C ALA A 215 -12.19 -6.12 2.62
N MET A 216 -13.45 -6.20 2.16
CA MET A 216 -13.79 -6.91 0.93
C MET A 216 -13.30 -6.07 -0.27
N LYS A 217 -12.36 -6.60 -1.07
CA LYS A 217 -11.63 -5.86 -2.12
C LYS A 217 -12.01 -6.25 -3.55
#